data_AF-A0A371NT90-F1
#
_entry.id   AF-A0A371NT90-F1
#
_cell.length_a   1.000
_cell.length_b   1.000
_cell.length_c   1.000
_cell.angle_alpha   90.00
_cell.angle_beta   90.00
_cell.angle_gamma   90.00
#
_symmetry.space_group_name_H-M   'P 1'
#
loop_
_entity.id
_entity.type
_entity.pdbx_description
1 polymer ?
#
loop_
_entity_poly.entity_id
_entity_poly.type
_entity_poly.pdbx_seq_one_letter_code
_entity_poly.pdbx_strand_id
1 'polypeptide(L)'
;MGVQAIDLQVDDVTTATKLLSAAYGWAVLTDDPNFGELDAGGIRVMLSRDAMVPWGALDGLILHHYVDDVTAAVARAVTAGAELLSGPLMTDWGTEAAYLRGPGGLIVDVCRDI
;
A
#
# COMPACT_ATOMS: atom_id res chain seq x y z
N MET A 1 3.70 -9.24 22.63
CA MET A 1 4.55 -9.36 21.43
C MET A 1 3.61 -9.43 20.24
N GLY A 2 3.80 -8.60 19.21
CA GLY A 2 2.89 -8.52 18.06
C GLY A 2 3.63 -8.01 16.83
N VAL A 3 3.09 -8.30 15.64
CA VAL A 3 3.60 -7.79 14.36
C VAL A 3 3.18 -6.33 14.23
N GLN A 4 4.14 -5.45 13.93
CA GLN A 4 3.90 -3.99 13.87
C GLN A 4 4.34 -3.37 12.55
N ALA A 5 5.13 -4.08 11.75
CA ALA A 5 5.72 -3.54 10.55
C ALA A 5 5.91 -4.62 9.48
N ILE A 6 5.96 -4.17 8.24
CA ILE A 6 6.44 -4.92 7.09
C ILE A 6 7.48 -4.07 6.35
N ASP A 7 8.49 -4.74 5.79
CA ASP A 7 9.50 -4.09 4.97
C ASP A 7 9.29 -4.50 3.51
N LEU A 8 9.27 -3.52 2.61
CA LEU A 8 9.08 -3.71 1.18
C LEU A 8 10.31 -3.21 0.43
N GLN A 9 10.80 -4.05 -0.49
CA GLN A 9 11.84 -3.63 -1.41
C GLN A 9 11.27 -2.68 -2.47
N VAL A 10 11.88 -1.51 -2.64
CA VAL A 10 11.53 -0.55 -3.69
C VAL A 10 12.78 0.04 -4.34
N ASP A 11 12.69 0.33 -5.64
CA ASP A 11 13.82 0.94 -6.36
C ASP A 11 14.05 2.41 -5.96
N ASP A 12 12.96 3.16 -5.76
CA ASP A 12 12.94 4.57 -5.37
C ASP A 12 12.04 4.78 -4.15
N VAL A 13 12.69 4.97 -3.00
CA VAL A 13 12.02 5.12 -1.70
C VAL A 13 11.21 6.41 -1.62
N THR A 14 11.74 7.53 -2.07
CA THR A 14 11.05 8.83 -1.99
C THR A 14 9.81 8.83 -2.88
N THR A 15 9.91 8.32 -4.10
CA THR A 15 8.76 8.23 -5.01
C THR A 15 7.70 7.28 -4.47
N ALA A 16 8.10 6.11 -3.96
CA ALA A 16 7.19 5.13 -3.37
C ALA A 16 6.47 5.70 -2.13
N THR A 17 7.19 6.37 -1.23
CA THR A 17 6.64 6.98 -0.01
C THR A 17 5.57 8.03 -0.37
N LYS A 18 5.89 8.92 -1.32
CA LYS A 18 4.95 9.96 -1.78
C LYS A 18 3.70 9.37 -2.43
N LEU A 19 3.87 8.34 -3.26
CA LEU A 19 2.74 7.67 -3.90
C LEU A 19 1.80 7.05 -2.87
N LEU A 20 2.33 6.27 -1.92
CA LEU A 20 1.50 5.62 -0.90
C LEU A 20 0.77 6.63 -0.01
N SER A 21 1.46 7.70 0.40
CA SER A 21 0.84 8.77 1.17
C SER A 21 -0.26 9.49 0.37
N ALA A 22 0.01 9.84 -0.88
CA ALA A 22 -0.95 10.54 -1.74
C ALA A 22 -2.17 9.67 -2.09
N ALA A 23 -1.96 8.38 -2.38
CA ALA A 23 -3.00 7.44 -2.80
C ALA A 23 -3.91 7.03 -1.64
N TYR A 24 -3.33 6.65 -0.50
CA TYR A 24 -4.06 5.99 0.59
C TYR A 24 -4.15 6.84 1.86
N GLY A 25 -3.42 7.95 1.95
CA GLY A 25 -3.46 8.84 3.12
C GLY A 25 -2.70 8.33 4.31
N TRP A 26 -1.80 7.36 4.09
CA TRP A 26 -0.88 6.89 5.12
C TRP A 26 0.06 8.02 5.51
N ALA A 27 0.27 8.16 6.81
CA ALA A 27 1.09 9.25 7.35
C ALA A 27 2.57 8.90 7.20
N VAL A 28 3.35 9.81 6.62
CA VAL A 28 4.80 9.62 6.50
C VAL A 28 5.44 9.87 7.87
N LEU A 29 6.11 8.84 8.41
CA LEU A 29 6.87 8.91 9.65
C LEU A 29 8.34 9.25 9.38
N THR A 30 8.89 8.69 8.30
CA THR A 30 10.27 8.93 7.85
C THR A 30 10.31 9.04 6.31
N ASP A 31 11.06 10.00 5.79
CA ASP A 31 11.32 10.19 4.35
C ASP A 31 12.81 10.51 4.15
N ASP A 32 13.63 9.46 4.00
CA ASP A 32 15.04 9.52 3.62
C ASP A 32 15.23 8.86 2.25
N PRO A 33 16.23 9.26 1.43
CA PRO A 33 16.48 8.64 0.13
C PRO A 33 16.66 7.12 0.14
N ASN A 34 17.07 6.51 1.27
CA ASN A 34 17.31 5.07 1.38
C ASN A 34 16.31 4.36 2.29
N PHE A 35 15.51 5.09 3.07
CA PHE A 35 14.54 4.52 4.00
C PHE A 35 13.28 5.39 4.13
N GLY A 36 12.13 4.78 3.89
CA GLY A 36 10.83 5.39 4.06
C GLY A 36 9.99 4.61 5.06
N GLU A 37 9.17 5.29 5.84
CA GLU A 37 8.25 4.63 6.78
C GLU A 37 6.92 5.36 6.77
N LEU A 38 5.83 4.61 6.60
CA LEU A 38 4.47 5.12 6.67
C LEU A 38 3.65 4.40 7.74
N ASP A 39 2.80 5.15 8.43
CA ASP A 39 1.73 4.59 9.28
C ASP A 39 0.48 4.32 8.43
N ALA A 40 0.14 3.04 8.27
CA ALA A 40 -1.02 2.55 7.54
C ALA A 40 -2.14 2.11 8.50
N GLY A 41 -2.43 2.91 9.54
CA GLY A 41 -3.50 2.62 10.49
C GLY A 41 -3.09 1.65 11.58
N GLY A 42 -1.85 1.78 12.09
CA GLY A 42 -1.31 0.96 13.17
C GLY A 42 -0.37 -0.16 12.73
N ILE A 43 -0.27 -0.43 11.43
CA ILE A 43 0.81 -1.22 10.83
C ILE A 43 1.74 -0.26 10.09
N ARG A 44 3.04 -0.40 10.34
CA ARG A 44 4.07 0.38 9.63
C ARG A 44 4.42 -0.30 8.31
N VAL A 45 4.43 0.48 7.25
CA VAL A 45 4.95 0.06 5.95
C VAL A 45 6.29 0.74 5.76
N MET A 46 7.37 -0.04 5.87
CA MET A 46 8.73 0.42 5.68
C MET A 46 9.19 0.10 4.26
N LEU A 47 9.94 1.01 3.67
CA LEU A 47 10.38 0.97 2.28
C LEU A 47 11.89 1.10 2.26
N SER A 48 12.58 0.21 1.55
CA SER A 48 14.04 0.26 1.42
C SER A 48 14.49 -0.33 0.09
N ARG A 49 15.65 0.08 -0.41
CA ARG A 49 16.27 -0.57 -1.59
C ARG A 49 16.95 -1.87 -1.21
N ASP A 50 17.60 -1.87 -0.06
CA ASP A 50 18.42 -2.95 0.46
C ASP A 50 18.00 -3.29 1.90
N ALA A 51 18.25 -4.53 2.31
CA ALA A 51 18.02 -4.99 3.68
C ALA A 51 19.32 -5.53 4.29
N MET A 52 19.30 -5.71 5.62
CA MET A 52 20.43 -6.29 6.35
C MET A 52 20.65 -7.79 6.06
N VAL A 53 19.69 -8.41 5.36
CA VAL A 53 19.71 -9.81 4.94
C VAL A 53 19.38 -9.89 3.45
N PRO A 54 19.78 -10.97 2.74
CA PRO A 54 19.34 -11.18 1.38
C PRO A 54 17.81 -11.21 1.30
N TRP A 55 17.25 -10.38 0.43
CA TRP A 55 15.83 -10.32 0.12
C TRP A 55 15.65 -10.06 -1.38
N GLY A 56 14.41 -10.11 -1.87
CA GLY A 56 14.09 -9.89 -3.28
C GLY A 56 12.74 -9.25 -3.47
N ALA A 57 12.42 -8.96 -4.74
CA ALA A 57 11.16 -8.34 -5.13
C ALA A 57 9.97 -9.11 -4.54
N LEU A 58 9.02 -8.36 -4.01
CA LEU A 58 7.79 -8.91 -3.45
C LEU A 58 6.89 -9.44 -4.56
N ASP A 59 6.31 -10.61 -4.33
CA ASP A 59 5.21 -11.14 -5.13
C ASP A 59 4.17 -11.77 -4.21
N GLY A 60 2.88 -11.53 -4.47
CA GLY A 60 1.77 -12.16 -3.74
C GLY A 60 1.40 -11.57 -2.37
N LEU A 61 1.76 -10.32 -2.03
CA LEU A 61 1.27 -9.64 -0.82
C LEU A 61 0.16 -8.62 -1.14
N ILE A 62 -0.96 -8.76 -0.43
CA ILE A 62 -2.08 -7.81 -0.46
C ILE A 62 -2.23 -7.18 0.92
N LEU A 63 -2.32 -5.84 0.97
CA LEU A 63 -2.73 -5.11 2.17
C LEU A 63 -4.18 -4.67 2.04
N HIS A 64 -5.01 -5.10 2.98
CA HIS A 64 -6.41 -4.69 3.08
C HIS A 64 -6.48 -3.34 3.80
N HIS A 65 -6.88 -2.31 3.08
CA HIS A 65 -7.03 -0.95 3.55
C HIS A 65 -8.52 -0.59 3.57
N TYR A 66 -9.11 -0.62 4.76
CA TYR A 66 -10.52 -0.31 4.95
C TYR A 66 -10.81 1.17 4.74
N VAL A 67 -11.83 1.47 3.93
CA VAL A 67 -12.25 2.83 3.56
C VAL A 67 -13.77 2.96 3.61
N ASP A 68 -14.29 4.16 3.81
CA ASP A 68 -15.74 4.37 3.85
C ASP A 68 -16.39 4.29 2.44
N ASP A 69 -15.64 4.69 1.41
CA ASP A 69 -16.09 4.75 0.01
C ASP A 69 -14.97 4.22 -0.92
N VAL A 70 -15.18 3.01 -1.45
CA VAL A 70 -14.24 2.33 -2.34
C VAL A 70 -14.08 3.07 -3.65
N THR A 71 -15.16 3.62 -4.22
CA THR A 71 -15.10 4.33 -5.50
C THR A 71 -14.27 5.62 -5.38
N ALA A 72 -14.50 6.38 -4.30
CA ALA A 72 -13.73 7.59 -4.03
C ALA A 72 -12.24 7.28 -3.75
N ALA A 73 -11.96 6.21 -3.00
CA ALA A 73 -10.60 5.75 -2.71
C ALA A 73 -9.84 5.34 -3.99
N VAL A 74 -10.49 4.59 -4.89
CA VAL A 74 -9.92 4.22 -6.20
C VAL A 74 -9.60 5.47 -7.02
N ALA A 75 -10.53 6.42 -7.13
CA ALA A 75 -10.31 7.64 -7.90
C ALA A 75 -9.11 8.44 -7.38
N ARG A 76 -8.97 8.55 -6.05
CA ARG A 76 -7.82 9.19 -5.41
C ARG A 76 -6.52 8.46 -5.72
N ALA A 77 -6.49 7.14 -5.56
CA ALA A 77 -5.29 6.34 -5.76
C ALA A 77 -4.82 6.37 -7.23
N VAL A 78 -5.74 6.25 -8.19
CA VAL A 78 -5.43 6.37 -9.62
C VAL A 78 -4.90 7.76 -9.97
N THR A 79 -5.49 8.83 -9.40
CA THR A 79 -5.01 10.21 -9.60
C THR A 79 -3.59 10.40 -9.05
N ALA A 80 -3.24 9.70 -7.95
CA ALA A 80 -1.90 9.69 -7.37
C ALA A 80 -0.90 8.81 -8.14
N GLY A 81 -1.34 8.07 -9.16
CA GLY A 81 -0.50 7.25 -10.03
C GLY A 81 -0.51 5.75 -9.73
N ALA A 82 -1.39 5.26 -8.85
CA ALA A 82 -1.58 3.82 -8.66
C ALA A 82 -2.31 3.21 -9.87
N GLU A 83 -1.93 1.98 -10.25
CA GLU A 83 -2.59 1.25 -11.33
C GLU A 83 -3.76 0.44 -10.76
N LEU A 84 -4.97 0.64 -11.29
CA LEU A 84 -6.12 -0.20 -10.95
C LEU A 84 -6.00 -1.56 -11.66
N LEU A 85 -5.90 -2.62 -10.88
CA LEU A 85 -5.80 -3.99 -11.39
C LEU A 85 -7.17 -4.65 -11.54
N SER A 86 -8.08 -4.39 -10.59
CA SER A 86 -9.43 -4.97 -10.59
C SER A 86 -10.38 -4.15 -9.70
N GLY A 87 -11.65 -4.09 -10.08
CA GLY A 87 -12.71 -3.45 -9.31
C GLY A 87 -13.00 -1.98 -9.69
N PRO A 88 -13.86 -1.28 -8.93
CA PRO A 88 -14.61 -1.78 -7.77
C PRO A 88 -15.50 -2.99 -8.11
N LEU A 89 -15.55 -3.98 -7.23
CA LEU A 89 -16.41 -5.15 -7.35
C LEU A 89 -16.97 -5.59 -5.99
N MET A 90 -18.05 -6.36 -6.03
CA MET A 90 -18.55 -7.11 -4.87
C MET A 90 -17.85 -8.46 -4.81
N THR A 91 -17.34 -8.83 -3.64
CA THR A 91 -16.71 -10.12 -3.40
C THR A 91 -17.74 -11.15 -2.91
N ASP A 92 -17.45 -12.44 -3.11
CA ASP A 92 -18.32 -13.53 -2.65
C ASP A 92 -18.44 -13.63 -1.12
N TRP A 93 -17.60 -12.90 -0.38
CA TRP A 93 -17.53 -12.88 1.08
C TRP A 93 -18.07 -11.58 1.70
N GLY A 94 -18.82 -10.79 0.92
CA GLY A 94 -19.64 -9.71 1.47
C GLY A 94 -18.93 -8.36 1.62
N THR A 95 -17.90 -8.10 0.82
CA THR A 95 -17.23 -6.79 0.77
C THR A 95 -17.33 -6.15 -0.60
N GLU A 96 -17.28 -4.82 -0.61
CA GLU A 96 -16.94 -4.05 -1.81
C GLU A 96 -15.43 -3.81 -1.80
N ALA A 97 -14.75 -4.07 -2.91
CA ALA A 97 -13.29 -4.07 -2.96
C ALA A 97 -12.76 -3.59 -4.32
N ALA A 98 -11.56 -3.01 -4.32
CA ALA A 98 -10.78 -2.73 -5.51
C ALA A 98 -9.29 -2.93 -5.24
N TYR A 99 -8.59 -3.54 -6.19
CA TYR A 99 -7.19 -3.92 -6.06
C TYR A 99 -6.31 -3.01 -6.91
N LEU A 100 -5.36 -2.34 -6.28
CA LEU A 100 -4.44 -1.42 -6.95
C LEU A 100 -2.99 -1.86 -6.78
N ARG A 101 -2.20 -1.72 -7.84
CA ARG A 101 -0.75 -1.94 -7.79
C ARG A 101 -0.08 -0.75 -7.13
N GLY A 102 0.70 -1.04 -6.11
CA GLY A 102 1.61 -0.13 -5.43
C GLY A 102 3.07 -0.36 -5.83
N PRO A 103 4.01 0.33 -5.15
CA PRO A 103 5.44 0.20 -5.40
C PRO A 103 5.96 -1.16 -4.94
N GLY A 104 7.07 -1.62 -5.52
CA GLY A 104 7.77 -2.82 -5.05
C GLY A 104 6.99 -4.13 -5.22
N GLY A 105 5.93 -4.15 -6.04
CA GLY A 105 5.07 -5.33 -6.21
C GLY A 105 3.92 -5.44 -5.20
N LEU A 106 3.78 -4.46 -4.30
CA LEU A 106 2.66 -4.38 -3.37
C LEU A 106 1.32 -4.32 -4.11
N ILE A 107 0.30 -5.00 -3.58
CA ILE A 107 -1.09 -4.79 -3.95
C ILE A 107 -1.82 -4.22 -2.73
N VAL A 108 -2.60 -3.15 -2.94
CA VAL A 108 -3.50 -2.61 -1.92
C VAL A 108 -4.94 -2.91 -2.33
N ASP A 109 -5.63 -3.64 -1.47
CA ASP A 109 -7.08 -3.83 -1.55
C ASP A 109 -7.76 -2.71 -0.78
N VAL A 110 -8.37 -1.76 -1.47
CA VAL A 110 -9.23 -0.76 -0.82
C VAL A 110 -10.64 -1.32 -0.71
N CYS A 111 -11.10 -1.55 0.51
CA CYS A 111 -12.30 -2.34 0.75
C CYS A 111 -13.17 -1.84 1.90
N ARG A 112 -14.40 -2.35 1.95
CA ARG A 112 -15.33 -2.18 3.08
C ARG A 112 -16.29 -3.35 3.18
N ASP A 113 -16.77 -3.60 4.39
CA ASP A 113 -17.87 -4.51 4.64
C ASP A 113 -19.19 -3.89 4.15
N ILE A 114 -20.12 -4.74 3.69
CA ILE A 114 -21.46 -4.37 3.20
C ILE A 114 -22.54 -4.85 4.16
#